data_AF-A0A7J0FX96-F1
#
_entry.id   AF-A0A7J0FX96-F1
#
_cell.length_a   1.000
_cell.length_b   1.000
_cell.length_c   1.000
_cell.angle_alpha   90.00
_cell.angle_beta   90.00
_cell.angle_gamma   90.00
#
_symmetry.space_group_name_H-M   'P 1'
#
loop_
_entity.id
_entity.type
_entity.pdbx_description
1 polymer ?
#
loop_
_entity_poly.entity_id
_entity_poly.type
_entity_poly.pdbx_seq_one_letter_code
_entity_poly.pdbx_strand_id
1 'polypeptide(L)'
;MAKTRPGKRDLDSYTIRGTNKVVRAGDCVLMRPSDNNTAPYVAVVEKIEADNRNNISVRVRWYYRPEESRGGRRQFHGAKELFLSDHYDVQSAHTIEGKCIVHTFKNYTKLENVGAEDYYCRFEYNAATGAFIPDRVAVYCKCEMPYNPDDLMVQCEGCKDW
;
A
#
# COMPACT_ATOMS: atom_id res chain seq x y z
N MET A 1 10.80 43.55 13.79
CA MET A 1 11.33 42.20 14.07
C MET A 1 10.29 41.19 13.62
N ALA A 2 10.51 40.48 12.51
CA ALA A 2 9.59 39.43 12.06
C ALA A 2 9.71 38.24 13.02
N LYS A 3 8.63 37.90 13.73
CA LYS A 3 8.56 36.68 14.54
C LYS A 3 8.66 35.50 13.58
N THR A 4 9.80 34.82 13.57
CA THR A 4 9.96 33.51 12.93
C THR A 4 8.91 32.59 13.54
N ARG A 5 7.93 32.19 12.73
CA ARG A 5 6.92 31.20 13.13
C ARG A 5 7.67 29.94 13.57
N PRO A 6 7.38 29.33 14.73
CA PRO A 6 7.97 28.03 15.04
C PRO A 6 7.58 27.08 13.91
N GLY A 7 8.57 26.42 13.33
CA GLY A 7 8.37 25.49 12.23
C GLY A 7 7.62 24.25 12.70
N LYS A 8 7.01 23.52 11.77
CA LYS A 8 6.46 22.18 12.04
C LYS A 8 7.50 21.34 12.78
N ARG A 9 7.06 20.54 13.77
CA ARG A 9 7.92 19.58 14.48
C ARG A 9 7.67 18.17 13.97
N ASP A 10 8.74 17.42 13.84
CA ASP A 10 8.69 16.00 13.52
C ASP A 10 8.27 15.19 14.76
N LEU A 11 7.44 14.17 14.56
CA LEU A 11 7.01 13.24 15.59
C LEU A 11 7.48 11.82 15.24
N ASP A 12 7.96 11.08 16.23
CA ASP A 12 8.38 9.69 16.05
C ASP A 12 7.20 8.72 15.92
N SER A 13 6.04 9.10 16.47
CA SER A 13 4.84 8.27 16.45
C SER A 13 3.53 9.06 16.61
N TYR A 14 2.43 8.39 16.24
CA TYR A 14 1.05 8.84 16.44
C TYR A 14 0.19 7.68 16.92
N THR A 15 -0.62 7.86 17.96
CA THR A 15 -1.60 6.86 18.39
C THR A 15 -2.95 7.16 17.77
N ILE A 16 -3.52 6.18 17.05
CA ILE A 16 -4.82 6.33 16.39
C ILE A 16 -5.89 6.55 17.47
N ARG A 17 -6.63 7.66 17.37
CA ARG A 17 -7.65 8.05 18.36
C ARG A 17 -8.67 6.94 18.59
N GLY A 18 -8.97 6.67 19.86
CA GLY A 18 -9.91 5.62 20.26
C GLY A 18 -9.33 4.20 20.22
N THR A 19 -8.03 4.06 19.96
CA THR A 19 -7.35 2.75 19.94
C THR A 19 -5.99 2.82 20.66
N ASN A 20 -5.37 1.65 20.86
CA ASN A 20 -4.00 1.55 21.36
C ASN A 20 -2.97 1.32 20.25
N LYS A 21 -3.36 1.53 18.98
CA LYS A 21 -2.49 1.28 17.82
C LYS A 21 -1.58 2.48 17.57
N VAL A 22 -0.27 2.25 17.63
CA VAL A 22 0.78 3.27 17.41
C VAL A 22 1.32 3.15 15.99
N VAL A 23 1.29 4.26 15.26
CA VAL A 23 1.80 4.44 13.90
C VAL A 23 3.13 5.20 13.95
N ARG A 24 4.10 4.78 13.14
CA ARG A 24 5.43 5.36 12.95
C ARG A 24 5.74 5.52 11.46
N ALA A 25 6.78 6.27 11.13
CA ALA A 25 7.31 6.28 9.77
C ALA A 25 7.72 4.85 9.36
N GLY A 26 7.42 4.46 8.11
CA GLY A 26 7.57 3.12 7.56
C GLY A 26 6.36 2.20 7.76
N ASP A 27 5.42 2.54 8.65
CA ASP A 27 4.20 1.75 8.82
C ASP A 27 3.24 1.91 7.64
N CYS A 28 2.57 0.82 7.27
CA CYS A 28 1.44 0.85 6.34
C CYS A 28 0.13 1.07 7.11
N VAL A 29 -0.74 1.91 6.56
CA VAL A 29 -1.99 2.33 7.20
C VAL A 29 -3.16 2.29 6.23
N LEU A 30 -4.33 2.03 6.79
CA LEU A 30 -5.63 2.22 6.14
C LEU A 30 -6.13 3.63 6.43
N MET A 31 -6.52 4.35 5.39
CA MET A 31 -6.99 5.73 5.48
C MET A 31 -8.41 5.84 4.94
N ARG A 32 -9.24 6.61 5.66
CA ARG A 32 -10.62 6.85 5.27
C ARG A 32 -10.67 7.50 3.89
N PRO A 33 -11.46 6.96 2.96
CA PRO A 33 -11.61 7.56 1.65
C PRO A 33 -12.56 8.76 1.70
N SER A 34 -12.60 9.53 0.60
CA SER A 34 -13.52 10.67 0.49
C SER A 34 -14.98 10.24 0.32
N ASP A 35 -15.21 9.06 -0.27
CA ASP A 35 -16.53 8.44 -0.46
C ASP A 35 -16.65 7.18 0.40
N ASN A 36 -17.66 7.13 1.27
CA ASN A 36 -17.91 6.02 2.19
C ASN A 36 -18.21 4.68 1.49
N ASN A 37 -18.56 4.70 0.20
CA ASN A 37 -18.78 3.48 -0.58
C ASN A 37 -17.49 2.86 -1.14
N THR A 38 -16.34 3.51 -0.95
CA THR A 38 -15.06 3.00 -1.42
C THR A 38 -14.30 2.30 -0.30
N ALA A 39 -13.49 1.31 -0.66
CA ALA A 39 -12.61 0.66 0.30
C ALA A 39 -11.59 1.68 0.85
N PRO A 40 -11.10 1.50 2.10
CA PRO A 40 -10.06 2.36 2.63
C PRO A 40 -8.83 2.41 1.72
N TYR A 41 -8.27 3.61 1.58
CA TYR A 41 -7.01 3.80 0.87
C TYR A 41 -5.86 3.19 1.68
N VAL A 42 -4.85 2.69 0.98
CA VAL A 42 -3.67 2.10 1.61
C VAL A 42 -2.48 3.01 1.36
N ALA A 43 -1.70 3.29 2.40
CA ALA A 43 -0.52 4.14 2.27
C ALA A 43 0.61 3.68 3.19
N VAL A 44 1.85 3.98 2.81
CA VAL A 44 2.99 3.95 3.75
C VAL A 44 3.23 5.35 4.30
N VAL A 45 3.42 5.44 5.61
CA VAL A 45 3.73 6.70 6.30
C VAL A 45 5.20 7.03 6.11
N GLU A 46 5.50 8.13 5.42
CA GLU A 46 6.87 8.60 5.22
C GLU A 46 7.34 9.45 6.41
N LYS A 47 6.44 10.29 6.95
CA LYS A 47 6.76 11.23 8.01
C LYS A 47 5.53 11.64 8.80
N ILE A 48 5.70 11.92 10.09
CA ILE A 48 4.65 12.46 10.96
C ILE A 48 5.10 13.84 11.45
N GLU A 49 4.25 14.85 11.29
CA GLU A 49 4.54 16.24 11.65
C GLU A 49 3.41 16.84 12.47
N ALA A 50 3.74 17.67 13.46
CA ALA A 50 2.80 18.51 14.19
C ALA A 50 3.01 19.99 13.85
N ASP A 51 1.91 20.70 13.62
CA ASP A 51 1.93 22.16 13.50
C ASP A 51 1.95 22.85 14.88
N ASN A 52 2.00 24.20 14.88
CA ASN A 52 2.01 25.00 16.10
C ASN A 52 0.73 24.91 16.93
N ARG A 53 -0.35 24.39 16.37
CA ARG A 53 -1.64 24.16 17.03
C ARG A 53 -1.79 22.71 17.48
N ASN A 54 -0.72 21.90 17.40
CA ASN A 54 -0.72 20.46 17.64
C ASN A 54 -1.67 19.67 16.72
N ASN A 55 -2.00 20.21 15.53
CA ASN A 55 -2.62 19.40 14.50
C ASN A 55 -1.55 18.48 13.90
N ILE A 56 -1.86 17.18 13.86
CA ILE A 56 -0.94 16.17 13.37
C ILE A 56 -1.28 15.85 11.92
N SER A 57 -0.30 16.01 11.04
CA SER A 57 -0.34 15.62 9.64
C SER A 57 0.67 14.51 9.37
N VAL A 58 0.34 13.63 8.43
CA VAL A 58 1.21 12.57 7.95
C VAL A 58 1.55 12.82 6.49
N ARG A 59 2.84 12.78 6.15
CA ARG A 59 3.27 12.64 4.76
C ARG A 59 3.20 11.16 4.41
N VAL A 60 2.54 10.85 3.32
CA VAL A 60 2.27 9.47 2.92
C VAL A 60 2.68 9.24 1.47
N ARG A 61 2.94 7.98 1.14
CA ARG A 61 3.10 7.48 -0.22
C ARG A 61 2.00 6.46 -0.48
N TRP A 62 1.22 6.69 -1.53
CA TRP A 62 0.01 5.91 -1.79
C TRP A 62 0.33 4.54 -2.39
N TYR A 63 -0.39 3.53 -1.93
CA TYR A 63 -0.57 2.29 -2.65
C TYR A 63 -1.85 2.36 -3.47
N TYR A 64 -1.76 1.96 -4.73
CA TYR A 64 -2.90 1.89 -5.64
C TYR A 64 -3.40 0.45 -5.70
N ARG A 65 -4.71 0.29 -5.66
CA ARG A 65 -5.37 -0.98 -5.99
C ARG A 65 -5.37 -1.19 -7.51
N PRO A 66 -5.44 -2.43 -7.99
CA PRO A 66 -5.56 -2.74 -9.41
C PRO A 66 -6.66 -1.96 -10.13
N GLU A 67 -7.83 -1.87 -9.53
CA GLU A 67 -9.01 -1.10 -9.98
C GLU A 67 -8.78 0.42 -10.08
N GLU A 68 -7.83 0.97 -9.31
CA GLU A 68 -7.50 2.40 -9.32
C GLU A 68 -6.42 2.75 -10.35
N SER A 69 -5.76 1.74 -10.92
CA SER A 69 -4.74 1.93 -11.94
C SER A 69 -5.35 2.29 -13.29
N ARG A 70 -4.62 3.04 -14.12
CA ARG A 70 -5.04 3.39 -15.50
C ARG A 70 -5.37 2.18 -16.37
N GLY A 71 -4.73 1.04 -16.12
CA GLY A 71 -4.95 -0.20 -16.86
C GLY A 71 -6.07 -1.09 -16.30
N GLY A 72 -6.62 -0.73 -15.14
CA GLY A 72 -7.62 -1.53 -14.42
C GLY A 72 -7.08 -2.86 -13.89
N ARG A 73 -7.97 -3.59 -13.21
CA ARG A 73 -7.67 -4.94 -12.72
C ARG A 73 -7.55 -5.91 -13.89
N ARG A 74 -6.52 -6.77 -13.84
CA ARG A 74 -6.27 -7.87 -14.78
C ARG A 74 -6.39 -9.20 -14.04
N GLN A 75 -6.56 -10.29 -14.79
CA GLN A 75 -6.77 -11.63 -14.22
C GLN A 75 -5.63 -12.10 -13.30
N PHE A 76 -4.38 -11.71 -13.58
CA PHE A 76 -3.24 -12.08 -12.75
C PHE A 76 -3.08 -11.25 -11.48
N HIS A 77 -3.91 -10.21 -11.29
CA HIS A 77 -3.86 -9.38 -10.09
C HIS A 77 -4.65 -10.05 -8.95
N GLY A 78 -3.97 -10.35 -7.85
CA GLY A 78 -4.60 -10.92 -6.67
C GLY A 78 -5.54 -9.94 -5.96
N ALA A 79 -6.46 -10.45 -5.17
CA ALA A 79 -7.46 -9.70 -4.41
C ALA A 79 -6.82 -8.74 -3.40
N LYS A 80 -5.67 -9.12 -2.85
CA LYS A 80 -4.89 -8.34 -1.88
C LYS A 80 -3.68 -7.63 -2.49
N GLU A 81 -3.61 -7.56 -3.82
CA GLU A 81 -2.51 -6.90 -4.53
C GLU A 81 -2.64 -5.38 -4.45
N LEU A 82 -1.50 -4.71 -4.26
CA LEU A 82 -1.34 -3.28 -4.27
C LEU A 82 -0.09 -2.90 -5.09
N PHE A 83 -0.06 -1.67 -5.58
CA PHE A 83 1.06 -1.10 -6.31
C PHE A 83 1.62 0.11 -5.59
N LEU A 84 2.92 0.10 -5.30
CA LEU A 84 3.57 1.22 -4.64
C LEU A 84 3.75 2.38 -5.63
N SER A 85 2.99 3.46 -5.47
CA SER A 85 2.99 4.55 -6.45
C SER A 85 4.10 5.57 -6.22
N ASP A 86 4.38 6.45 -7.18
CA ASP A 86 5.16 7.68 -6.99
C ASP A 86 4.32 8.88 -6.48
N HIS A 87 3.08 8.63 -6.08
CA HIS A 87 2.16 9.65 -5.58
C HIS A 87 2.33 9.85 -4.07
N TYR A 88 2.85 11.03 -3.71
CA TYR A 88 2.98 11.48 -2.33
C TYR A 88 1.95 12.55 -2.00
N ASP A 89 1.47 12.54 -0.77
CA ASP A 89 0.52 13.53 -0.28
C ASP A 89 0.71 13.82 1.22
N VAL A 90 0.07 14.87 1.72
CA VAL A 90 0.01 15.21 3.15
C VAL A 90 -1.43 15.17 3.60
N GLN A 91 -1.72 14.27 4.54
CA GLN A 91 -3.06 14.05 5.07
C GLN A 91 -3.13 14.31 6.58
N SER A 92 -4.33 14.57 7.08
CA SER A 92 -4.56 14.65 8.54
C SER A 92 -4.42 13.26 9.14
N ALA A 93 -3.68 13.11 10.25
CA ALA A 93 -3.53 11.82 10.94
C ALA A 93 -4.87 11.23 11.43
N HIS A 94 -5.91 12.06 11.54
CA HIS A 94 -7.28 11.65 11.90
C HIS A 94 -7.97 10.80 10.84
N THR A 95 -7.46 10.81 9.61
CA THR A 95 -7.98 9.97 8.52
C THR A 95 -7.50 8.52 8.63
N ILE A 96 -6.51 8.23 9.48
CA ILE A 96 -6.01 6.87 9.69
C ILE A 96 -7.05 6.08 10.49
N GLU A 97 -7.52 4.97 9.91
CA GLU A 97 -8.50 4.07 10.52
C GLU A 97 -7.82 2.84 11.17
N GLY A 98 -6.68 2.43 10.63
CA GLY A 98 -5.97 1.25 11.11
C GLY A 98 -4.56 1.11 10.56
N LYS A 99 -3.85 0.10 11.06
CA LYS A 99 -2.57 -0.36 10.51
C LYS A 99 -2.81 -1.63 9.71
N CYS A 100 -2.13 -1.74 8.58
CA CYS A 100 -2.10 -2.93 7.75
C CYS A 100 -0.66 -3.36 7.46
N ILE A 101 -0.47 -4.51 6.82
CA ILE A 101 0.84 -5.01 6.42
C ILE A 101 0.85 -5.18 4.90
N VAL A 102 1.82 -4.55 4.23
CA VAL A 102 2.06 -4.77 2.81
C VAL A 102 3.33 -5.61 2.68
N HIS A 103 3.15 -6.90 2.42
CA HIS A 103 4.22 -7.87 2.29
C HIS A 103 4.91 -7.76 0.93
N THR A 104 6.15 -8.22 0.86
CA THR A 104 6.73 -8.60 -0.44
C THR A 104 5.98 -9.82 -0.97
N PHE A 105 5.87 -9.96 -2.30
CA PHE A 105 5.22 -11.12 -2.91
C PHE A 105 5.70 -12.46 -2.35
N LYS A 106 7.03 -12.61 -2.23
CA LYS A 106 7.68 -13.81 -1.69
C LYS A 106 7.28 -14.14 -0.25
N ASN A 107 7.03 -13.13 0.58
CA ASN A 107 6.61 -13.34 1.96
C ASN A 107 5.11 -13.62 2.04
N TYR A 108 4.32 -12.93 1.22
CA TYR A 108 2.88 -13.13 1.13
C TYR A 108 2.52 -14.58 0.74
N THR A 109 3.20 -15.13 -0.28
CA THR A 109 2.96 -16.52 -0.73
C THR A 109 3.33 -17.59 0.30
N LYS A 110 3.97 -17.21 1.42
CA LYS A 110 4.34 -18.11 2.52
C LYS A 110 3.41 -18.00 3.73
N LEU A 111 2.45 -17.09 3.71
CA LEU A 111 1.47 -16.97 4.78
C LEU A 111 0.58 -18.21 4.79
N GLU A 112 0.43 -18.84 5.94
CA GLU A 112 -0.50 -19.96 6.11
C GLU A 112 -1.96 -19.49 6.00
N ASN A 113 -2.24 -18.28 6.49
CA ASN A 113 -3.56 -17.66 6.44
C ASN A 113 -3.39 -16.17 6.12
N VAL A 114 -4.15 -15.69 5.14
CA VAL A 114 -4.18 -14.27 4.77
C VAL A 114 -5.26 -13.56 5.56
N GLY A 115 -4.87 -12.61 6.42
CA GLY A 115 -5.78 -11.79 7.20
C GLY A 115 -6.45 -10.67 6.40
N ALA A 116 -7.41 -9.99 7.03
CA ALA A 116 -8.08 -8.84 6.42
C ALA A 116 -7.11 -7.68 6.11
N GLU A 117 -6.11 -7.51 6.98
CA GLU A 117 -5.10 -6.44 6.96
C GLU A 117 -3.81 -6.82 6.22
N ASP A 118 -3.74 -8.02 5.64
CA ASP A 118 -2.59 -8.50 4.87
C ASP A 118 -2.78 -8.17 3.38
N TYR A 119 -1.80 -7.47 2.84
CA TYR A 119 -1.69 -7.10 1.44
C TYR A 119 -0.32 -7.50 0.90
N TYR A 120 -0.15 -7.45 -0.42
CA TYR A 120 1.18 -7.60 -1.01
C TYR A 120 1.43 -6.62 -2.13
N CYS A 121 2.71 -6.33 -2.35
CA CYS A 121 3.17 -5.50 -3.44
C CYS A 121 4.32 -6.19 -4.17
N ARG A 122 4.26 -6.18 -5.50
CA ARG A 122 5.33 -6.67 -6.39
C ARG A 122 5.67 -5.71 -7.52
N PHE A 123 4.92 -4.61 -7.63
CA PHE A 123 5.13 -3.58 -8.63
C PHE A 123 5.21 -2.20 -8.00
N GLU A 124 6.14 -1.39 -8.49
CA GLU A 124 6.00 0.07 -8.40
C GLU A 124 5.14 0.58 -9.55
N TYR A 125 4.43 1.68 -9.32
CA TYR A 125 3.48 2.26 -10.25
C TYR A 125 3.72 3.75 -10.44
N ASN A 126 3.80 4.21 -11.68
CA ASN A 126 3.86 5.62 -11.99
C ASN A 126 2.43 6.16 -12.18
N ALA A 127 1.95 6.97 -11.24
CA ALA A 127 0.57 7.45 -11.23
C ALA A 127 0.25 8.37 -12.42
N ALA A 128 1.25 9.09 -12.94
CA ALA A 128 1.07 9.99 -14.07
C ALA A 128 0.97 9.24 -15.41
N THR A 129 1.88 8.30 -15.66
CA THR A 129 2.01 7.60 -16.96
C THR A 129 1.28 6.26 -16.99
N GLY A 130 1.05 5.64 -15.84
CA GLY A 130 0.52 4.28 -15.74
C GLY A 130 1.56 3.17 -15.93
N ALA A 131 2.85 3.51 -15.98
CA ALA A 131 3.93 2.54 -16.13
C ALA A 131 4.13 1.72 -14.84
N PHE A 132 4.58 0.47 -15.01
CA PHE A 132 4.88 -0.46 -13.92
C PHE A 132 6.36 -0.82 -13.90
N ILE A 133 6.92 -1.03 -12.71
CA ILE A 133 8.28 -1.55 -12.50
C ILE A 133 8.21 -2.78 -11.59
N PRO A 134 8.76 -3.93 -12.00
CA PRO A 134 9.34 -4.19 -13.32
C PRO A 134 8.26 -4.21 -14.42
N ASP A 135 8.66 -3.89 -15.64
CA ASP A 135 7.79 -3.92 -16.84
C ASP A 135 7.57 -5.35 -17.37
N ARG A 136 8.38 -6.30 -16.90
CA ARG A 136 8.29 -7.73 -17.23
C ARG A 136 8.40 -8.56 -15.96
N VAL A 137 7.57 -9.59 -15.90
CA VAL A 137 7.57 -10.59 -14.82
C VAL A 137 7.54 -11.98 -15.42
N ALA A 138 7.97 -12.98 -14.65
CA ALA A 138 7.88 -14.37 -15.06
C ALA A 138 6.42 -14.75 -15.33
N VAL A 139 6.21 -15.50 -16.40
CA VAL A 139 4.92 -16.04 -16.81
C VAL A 139 4.95 -17.56 -16.72
N TYR A 140 3.79 -18.14 -16.48
CA TYR A 140 3.62 -19.57 -16.27
C TYR A 140 2.43 -20.08 -17.05
N CYS A 141 2.33 -21.40 -17.17
CA CYS A 141 1.27 -22.10 -17.87
C CYS A 141 1.21 -21.74 -19.37
N LYS A 142 0.35 -22.45 -20.11
CA LYS A 142 0.09 -22.18 -21.53
C LYS A 142 -0.59 -20.84 -21.78
N CYS A 143 -1.17 -20.22 -20.75
CA CYS A 143 -1.80 -18.91 -20.86
C CYS A 143 -0.79 -17.75 -20.84
N GLU A 144 0.48 -18.03 -20.56
CA GLU A 144 1.57 -17.03 -20.51
C GLU A 144 1.23 -15.83 -19.61
N MET A 145 0.60 -16.11 -18.47
CA MET A 145 0.22 -15.08 -17.48
C MET A 145 1.13 -15.10 -16.26
N PRO A 146 1.36 -13.93 -15.62
CA PRO A 146 2.01 -13.88 -14.31
C PRO A 146 1.21 -14.67 -13.26
N TYR A 147 1.91 -15.23 -12.28
CA TYR A 147 1.26 -16.00 -11.20
C TYR A 147 0.31 -15.13 -10.36
N ASN A 148 -0.93 -15.55 -10.19
CA ASN A 148 -1.88 -14.98 -9.23
C ASN A 148 -1.87 -15.84 -7.95
N PRO A 149 -1.52 -15.29 -6.77
CA PRO A 149 -1.44 -16.07 -5.53
C PRO A 149 -2.80 -16.58 -5.03
N ASP A 150 -3.91 -16.11 -5.58
CA ASP A 150 -5.25 -16.60 -5.27
C ASP A 150 -5.64 -17.83 -6.11
N ASP A 151 -4.92 -18.09 -7.20
CA ASP A 151 -5.18 -19.21 -8.11
C ASP A 151 -4.28 -20.40 -7.77
N LEU A 152 -4.87 -21.60 -7.67
CA LEU A 152 -4.11 -22.83 -7.44
C LEU A 152 -3.32 -23.22 -8.70
N MET A 153 -1.99 -23.34 -8.57
CA MET A 153 -1.12 -23.87 -9.62
C MET A 153 -0.50 -25.20 -9.18
N VAL A 154 -0.25 -26.10 -10.14
CA VAL A 154 0.34 -27.42 -9.90
C VAL A 154 1.53 -27.61 -10.81
N GLN A 155 2.71 -27.79 -10.23
CA GLN A 155 3.93 -27.97 -11.00
C GLN A 155 3.96 -29.32 -11.73
N CYS A 156 4.21 -29.29 -13.02
CA CYS A 156 4.47 -30.48 -13.81
C CYS A 156 5.87 -31.03 -13.52
N GLU A 157 5.98 -32.32 -13.18
CA GLU A 157 7.27 -32.95 -12.85
C GLU A 157 8.23 -33.02 -14.05
N GLY A 158 7.72 -33.00 -15.28
CA GLY A 158 8.51 -33.07 -16.51
C GLY A 158 9.10 -31.73 -16.94
N CYS A 159 8.24 -30.75 -17.26
CA CYS A 159 8.70 -29.44 -17.74
C CYS A 159 9.08 -28.46 -16.61
N LYS A 160 8.77 -28.78 -15.35
CA LYS A 160 8.95 -27.89 -14.18
C LYS A 160 8.18 -26.57 -14.26
N ASP A 161 7.28 -26.44 -15.24
CA ASP A 161 6.33 -25.34 -15.36
C ASP A 161 5.14 -25.55 -14.40
N TRP A 162 4.44 -24.46 -14.10
CA TRP A 162 3.34 -24.38 -13.14
C TRP A 162 1.99 -24.20 -13.81
#